data_AF-A0A1C6LPB3-F1
#
_entry.id   AF-A0A1C6LPB3-F1
#
_cell.length_a   1.000
_cell.length_b   1.000
_cell.length_c   1.000
_cell.angle_alpha   90.00
_cell.angle_beta   90.00
_cell.angle_gamma   90.00
#
_symmetry.space_group_name_H-M   'P 1'
#
loop_
_entity.id
_entity.type
_entity.pdbx_description
1 polymer ?
#
loop_
_entity_poly.entity_id
_entity_poly.type
_entity_poly.pdbx_seq_one_letter_code
_entity_poly.pdbx_strand_id
1 'polypeptide(L)'
;MTVDVSAATEVGQFLLGDSFACLAGRSAWRQGGITHRHYTWFGDDTTGEQMAADLQAYVEAVDWAAKPFTSFVATFSGPLNLSETEFEQHLWQQLQALHDHDSRTHSWAEGYDPDPSSGAFAYSVAGHPFFVIGLHETHSRVGRRPPFPMLAFNSHHQFDRIKAAGLWDRLAEKIRKQDIELQGSINPNLLEYEKLSEARRYSGRPKPADWACPFSARV
;
A
#
# COMPACT_ATOMS: atom_id res chain seq x y z
N MET A 1 21.50 -5.91 -1.44
CA MET A 1 21.08 -4.51 -1.31
C MET A 1 21.20 -4.10 0.15
N THR A 2 22.12 -3.21 0.46
CA THR A 2 22.24 -2.61 1.79
C THR A 2 21.03 -1.72 2.02
N VAL A 3 20.24 -1.99 3.05
CA VAL A 3 19.19 -1.07 3.50
C VAL A 3 19.87 0.27 3.75
N ASP A 4 19.42 1.33 3.07
CA ASP A 4 19.87 2.67 3.40
C ASP A 4 19.37 2.97 4.81
N VAL A 5 20.29 2.90 5.78
CA VAL A 5 19.99 3.00 7.22
C VAL A 5 19.29 4.33 7.53
N SER A 6 19.49 5.36 6.70
CA SER A 6 18.78 6.64 6.81
C SER A 6 17.29 6.50 6.51
N ALA A 7 16.91 5.91 5.37
CA ALA A 7 15.53 5.73 4.96
C ALA A 7 14.72 4.87 5.96
N ALA A 8 15.29 3.77 6.46
CA ALA A 8 14.61 2.94 7.46
C ALA A 8 14.36 3.70 8.77
N THR A 9 15.30 4.55 9.18
CA THR A 9 15.15 5.40 10.37
C THR A 9 14.03 6.43 10.18
N GLU A 10 14.00 7.10 9.04
CA GLU A 10 12.97 8.10 8.70
C GLU A 10 11.57 7.48 8.58
N VAL A 11 11.45 6.29 7.98
CA VAL A 11 10.20 5.50 7.98
C VAL A 11 9.74 5.22 9.42
N GLY A 12 10.66 4.74 10.26
CA GLY A 12 10.35 4.45 11.66
C GLY A 12 9.87 5.68 12.43
N GLN A 13 10.51 6.83 12.22
CA GLN A 13 10.10 8.10 12.81
C GLN A 13 8.70 8.52 12.35
N PHE A 14 8.41 8.40 11.05
CA PHE A 14 7.08 8.69 10.52
C PHE A 14 6.02 7.75 11.12
N LEU A 15 6.24 6.44 11.07
CA LEU A 15 5.27 5.45 11.53
C LEU A 15 5.01 5.55 13.05
N LEU A 16 6.00 5.94 13.84
CA LEU A 16 5.86 6.10 15.29
C LEU A 16 5.46 7.51 15.70
N GLY A 17 5.55 8.49 14.79
CA GLY A 17 5.27 9.89 15.04
C GLY A 17 3.78 10.21 15.16
N ASP A 18 3.46 11.35 15.76
CA ASP A 18 2.08 11.76 16.06
C ASP A 18 1.23 12.02 14.82
N SER A 19 1.87 12.32 13.69
CA SER A 19 1.18 12.55 12.42
C SER A 19 0.61 11.26 11.81
N PHE A 20 1.11 10.06 12.14
CA PHE A 20 0.63 8.83 11.51
C PHE A 20 -0.52 8.16 12.26
N ALA A 21 -1.76 8.31 11.81
CA ALA A 21 -2.96 7.80 12.48
C ALA A 21 -3.25 6.29 12.31
N CYS A 22 -2.43 5.54 11.55
CA CYS A 22 -2.74 4.12 11.31
C CYS A 22 -2.20 3.21 12.44
N LEU A 23 -3.12 2.74 13.28
CA LEU A 23 -2.82 1.81 14.38
C LEU A 23 -2.22 0.48 13.91
N ALA A 24 -2.70 -0.07 12.79
CA ALA A 24 -2.20 -1.32 12.24
C ALA A 24 -0.74 -1.18 11.78
N GLY A 25 -0.42 -0.09 11.06
CA GLY A 25 0.96 0.20 10.64
C GLY A 25 1.91 0.43 11.82
N ARG A 26 1.46 1.17 12.86
CA ARG A 26 2.21 1.33 14.12
C ARG A 26 2.51 -0.01 14.79
N SER A 27 1.49 -0.87 14.89
CA SER A 27 1.63 -2.20 15.50
C SER A 27 2.58 -3.09 14.69
N ALA A 28 2.45 -3.07 13.36
CA ALA A 28 3.31 -3.83 12.46
C ALA A 28 4.78 -3.41 12.63
N TRP A 29 5.08 -2.10 12.69
CA TRP A 29 6.44 -1.64 12.96
C TRP A 29 6.97 -2.13 14.31
N ARG A 30 6.22 -1.91 15.40
CA ARG A 30 6.62 -2.28 16.78
C ARG A 30 6.85 -3.78 16.97
N GLN A 31 6.16 -4.62 16.20
CA GLN A 31 6.25 -6.08 16.27
C GLN A 31 7.18 -6.67 15.19
N GLY A 32 7.92 -5.82 14.47
CA GLY A 32 8.81 -6.24 13.38
C GLY A 32 8.07 -6.95 12.24
N GLY A 33 6.81 -6.58 11.99
CA GLY A 33 5.97 -7.07 10.90
C GLY A 33 6.17 -6.31 9.59
N ILE A 34 7.06 -5.31 9.55
CA ILE A 34 7.37 -4.56 8.33
C ILE A 34 8.69 -5.03 7.74
N THR A 35 8.63 -5.50 6.50
CA THR A 35 9.81 -5.65 5.63
C THR A 35 9.95 -4.36 4.82
N HIS A 36 11.06 -3.66 4.98
CA HIS A 36 11.33 -2.39 4.28
C HIS A 36 12.37 -2.56 3.17
N ARG A 37 12.13 -1.89 2.04
CA ARG A 37 13.07 -1.70 0.94
C ARG A 37 13.04 -0.24 0.47
N HIS A 38 14.21 0.27 0.13
CA HIS A 38 14.38 1.61 -0.42
C HIS A 38 14.90 1.52 -1.85
N TYR A 39 14.25 2.27 -2.74
CA TYR A 39 14.53 2.34 -4.17
C TYR A 39 14.86 3.77 -4.57
N THR A 40 15.48 3.96 -5.73
CA THR A 40 15.89 5.30 -6.17
C THR A 40 14.71 6.06 -6.80
N TRP A 41 14.14 5.55 -7.89
CA TRP A 41 13.13 6.27 -8.66
C TRP A 41 11.76 5.60 -8.52
N PHE A 42 10.73 6.43 -8.38
CA PHE A 42 9.34 6.00 -8.32
C PHE A 42 8.71 6.11 -9.69
N GLY A 43 8.10 5.02 -10.18
CA GLY A 43 7.46 4.97 -11.49
C GLY A 43 8.40 4.53 -12.62
N ASP A 44 9.52 3.89 -12.31
CA ASP A 44 10.48 3.40 -13.31
C ASP A 44 10.50 1.86 -13.45
N ASP A 45 10.90 1.39 -14.62
CA ASP A 45 10.92 -0.04 -14.98
C ASP A 45 11.96 -0.87 -14.20
N THR A 46 13.14 -0.29 -13.94
CA THR A 46 14.21 -0.98 -13.20
C THR A 46 13.82 -1.19 -11.74
N THR A 47 13.19 -0.20 -11.11
CA THR A 47 12.59 -0.35 -9.79
C THR A 47 11.41 -1.32 -9.82
N GLY A 48 10.63 -1.36 -10.91
CA GLY A 48 9.59 -2.37 -11.12
C GLY A 48 10.14 -3.80 -11.05
N GLU A 49 11.23 -4.08 -11.77
CA GLU A 49 11.93 -5.37 -11.75
C GLU A 49 12.44 -5.73 -10.35
N GLN A 50 13.11 -4.78 -9.69
CA GLN A 50 13.66 -4.97 -8.33
C GLN A 50 12.54 -5.25 -7.31
N MET A 51 11.45 -4.48 -7.37
CA MET A 51 10.31 -4.67 -6.49
C MET A 51 9.61 -6.00 -6.72
N ALA A 52 9.49 -6.48 -7.96
CA ALA A 52 8.92 -7.79 -8.26
C ALA A 52 9.72 -8.90 -7.56
N ALA A 53 11.05 -8.87 -7.67
CA ALA A 53 11.93 -9.83 -7.01
C ALA A 53 11.88 -9.73 -5.47
N ASP A 54 11.91 -8.52 -4.92
CA ASP A 54 11.85 -8.31 -3.47
C ASP A 54 10.49 -8.71 -2.86
N LEU A 55 9.38 -8.43 -3.54
CA LEU A 55 8.04 -8.82 -3.09
C LEU A 55 7.82 -10.32 -3.21
N GLN A 56 8.33 -10.97 -4.26
CA GLN A 56 8.32 -12.43 -4.34
C GLN A 56 9.05 -13.03 -3.13
N ALA A 57 10.29 -12.60 -2.87
CA ALA A 57 11.05 -13.06 -1.71
C ALA A 57 10.34 -12.78 -0.38
N TYR A 58 9.62 -11.66 -0.28
CA TYR A 58 8.78 -11.35 0.87
C TYR A 58 7.62 -12.34 1.02
N VAL A 59 6.85 -12.59 -0.05
CA VAL A 59 5.71 -13.51 -0.05
C VAL A 59 6.14 -14.92 0.37
N GLU A 60 7.28 -15.39 -0.12
CA GLU A 60 7.85 -16.70 0.20
C GLU A 60 8.35 -16.81 1.66
N ALA A 61 8.86 -15.71 2.23
CA ALA A 61 9.46 -15.70 3.56
C ALA A 61 8.48 -15.45 4.71
N VAL A 62 7.33 -14.82 4.44
CA VAL A 62 6.38 -14.43 5.48
C VAL A 62 5.62 -15.65 6.00
N ASP A 63 5.74 -15.91 7.30
CA ASP A 63 4.77 -16.73 8.01
C ASP A 63 3.49 -15.93 8.21
N TRP A 64 2.56 -16.12 7.27
CA TRP A 64 1.28 -15.42 7.28
C TRP A 64 0.49 -15.68 8.56
N ALA A 65 0.66 -16.83 9.23
CA ALA A 65 -0.07 -17.19 10.44
C ALA A 65 0.52 -16.56 11.72
N ALA A 66 1.83 -16.28 11.75
CA ALA A 66 2.54 -15.89 12.98
C ALA A 66 2.24 -14.48 13.49
N LYS A 67 1.94 -13.51 12.62
CA LYS A 67 1.79 -12.10 13.00
C LYS A 67 0.42 -11.54 12.62
N PRO A 68 -0.19 -10.68 13.47
CA PRO A 68 -1.50 -10.10 13.17
C PRO A 68 -1.43 -9.06 12.04
N PHE A 69 -0.29 -8.38 11.89
CA PHE A 69 -0.07 -7.39 10.84
C PHE A 69 1.32 -7.58 10.23
N THR A 70 1.34 -7.80 8.91
CA THR A 70 2.56 -7.83 8.12
C THR A 70 2.39 -6.97 6.88
N SER A 71 3.42 -6.18 6.56
CA SER A 71 3.43 -5.32 5.38
C SER A 71 4.81 -5.34 4.73
N PHE A 72 4.84 -5.23 3.41
CA PHE A 72 6.02 -4.81 2.68
C PHE A 72 5.93 -3.30 2.43
N VAL A 73 6.96 -2.55 2.77
CA VAL A 73 7.02 -1.10 2.61
C VAL A 73 8.15 -0.74 1.66
N ALA A 74 7.79 -0.22 0.50
CA ALA A 74 8.71 0.36 -0.47
C ALA A 74 8.75 1.88 -0.30
N THR A 75 9.96 2.45 -0.23
CA THR A 75 10.15 3.90 -0.26
C THR A 75 11.07 4.30 -1.39
N PHE A 76 10.93 5.54 -1.89
CA PHE A 76 11.62 5.98 -3.10
C PHE A 76 12.35 7.30 -2.84
N SER A 77 13.57 7.47 -3.37
CA SER A 77 14.32 8.74 -3.21
C SER A 77 13.66 9.90 -3.97
N GLY A 78 12.88 9.61 -5.02
CA GLY A 78 12.07 10.61 -5.72
C GLY A 78 11.31 10.04 -6.93
N PRO A 79 10.62 10.87 -7.70
CA PRO A 79 10.50 12.32 -7.54
C PRO A 79 9.76 12.73 -6.26
N LEU A 80 10.18 13.84 -5.65
CA LEU A 80 9.59 14.42 -4.43
C LEU A 80 8.67 15.60 -4.78
N ASN A 81 7.83 16.00 -3.83
CA ASN A 81 6.94 17.17 -3.93
C ASN A 81 5.91 17.06 -5.06
N LEU A 82 5.51 15.84 -5.42
CA LEU A 82 4.47 15.57 -6.41
C LEU A 82 3.13 16.10 -5.92
N SER A 83 2.28 16.64 -6.79
CA SER A 83 0.86 16.80 -6.49
C SER A 83 0.20 15.42 -6.31
N GLU A 84 -1.00 15.38 -5.71
CA GLU A 84 -1.76 14.13 -5.56
C GLU A 84 -2.05 13.44 -6.92
N THR A 85 -2.19 14.22 -8.00
CA THR A 85 -2.40 13.69 -9.35
C THR A 85 -1.10 13.12 -9.93
N GLU A 86 0.02 13.82 -9.77
CA GLU A 86 1.33 13.33 -10.25
C GLU A 86 1.78 12.10 -9.47
N PHE A 87 1.58 12.07 -8.14
CA PHE A 87 1.85 10.89 -7.33
C PHE A 87 1.03 9.69 -7.79
N GLU A 88 -0.26 9.88 -8.08
CA GLU A 88 -1.10 8.82 -8.62
C GLU A 88 -0.59 8.28 -9.96
N GLN A 89 -0.14 9.15 -10.86
CA GLN A 89 0.43 8.73 -12.13
C GLN A 89 1.66 7.84 -11.93
N HIS A 90 2.60 8.27 -11.07
CA HIS A 90 3.80 7.50 -10.77
C HIS A 90 3.48 6.20 -10.01
N LEU A 91 2.47 6.21 -9.13
CA LEU A 91 1.99 5.00 -8.46
C LEU A 91 1.54 3.96 -9.47
N TRP A 92 0.70 4.35 -10.43
CA TRP A 92 0.23 3.38 -11.42
C TRP A 92 1.30 2.98 -12.42
N GLN A 93 2.22 3.86 -12.78
CA GLN A 93 3.40 3.50 -13.56
C GLN A 93 4.26 2.46 -12.83
N GLN A 94 4.49 2.66 -11.53
CA GLN A 94 5.27 1.74 -10.71
C GLN A 94 4.59 0.37 -10.59
N LEU A 95 3.28 0.35 -10.34
CA LEU A 95 2.51 -0.89 -10.27
C LEU A 95 2.44 -1.58 -11.64
N GLN A 96 2.28 -0.85 -12.74
CA GLN A 96 2.32 -1.48 -14.07
C GLN A 96 3.68 -2.10 -14.36
N ALA A 97 4.79 -1.38 -14.11
CA ALA A 97 6.13 -1.90 -14.30
C ALA A 97 6.38 -3.16 -13.46
N LEU A 98 5.99 -3.11 -12.19
CA LEU A 98 6.09 -4.26 -11.30
C LEU A 98 5.33 -5.48 -11.84
N HIS A 99 4.08 -5.27 -12.27
CA HIS A 99 3.25 -6.34 -12.84
C HIS A 99 3.81 -6.91 -14.13
N ASP A 100 4.36 -6.06 -15.02
CA ASP A 100 4.95 -6.48 -16.29
C ASP A 100 6.19 -7.39 -16.10
N HIS A 101 6.85 -7.32 -14.93
CA HIS A 101 7.90 -8.27 -14.54
C HIS A 101 7.35 -9.50 -13.78
N ASP A 102 6.43 -9.31 -12.83
CA ASP A 102 5.83 -10.40 -12.04
C ASP A 102 5.05 -11.42 -12.90
N SER A 103 4.26 -10.92 -13.85
CA SER A 103 3.39 -11.72 -14.73
C SER A 103 4.16 -12.67 -15.66
N ARG A 104 5.48 -12.53 -15.78
CA ARG A 104 6.31 -13.46 -16.57
C ARG A 104 6.42 -14.83 -15.92
N THR A 105 6.28 -14.90 -14.59
CA THR A 105 6.47 -16.15 -13.83
C THR A 105 5.31 -16.48 -12.90
N HIS A 106 4.41 -15.53 -12.62
CA HIS A 106 3.29 -15.74 -11.72
C HIS A 106 1.95 -15.43 -12.38
N SER A 107 0.97 -16.27 -12.09
CA SER A 107 -0.43 -15.98 -12.39
C SER A 107 -0.99 -14.98 -11.37
N TRP A 108 -2.09 -14.34 -11.74
CA TRP A 108 -2.85 -13.51 -10.80
C TRP A 108 -3.32 -14.33 -9.59
N ALA A 109 -3.45 -13.69 -8.43
CA ALA A 109 -3.88 -14.32 -7.20
C ALA A 109 -5.23 -15.04 -7.34
N GLU A 110 -5.29 -16.29 -6.89
CA GLU A 110 -6.51 -17.10 -6.96
C GLU A 110 -7.64 -16.46 -6.16
N GLY A 111 -8.86 -16.45 -6.73
CA GLY A 111 -10.04 -15.87 -6.10
C GLY A 111 -10.18 -14.35 -6.23
N TYR A 112 -9.24 -13.68 -6.88
CA TYR A 112 -9.29 -12.24 -7.17
C TYR A 112 -9.34 -11.96 -8.67
N ASP A 113 -10.00 -10.87 -9.02
CA ASP A 113 -10.18 -10.45 -10.41
C ASP A 113 -8.99 -9.58 -10.86
N PRO A 114 -8.35 -9.84 -12.01
CA PRO A 114 -7.32 -8.96 -12.56
C PRO A 114 -7.85 -7.64 -13.14
N ASP A 115 -9.15 -7.50 -13.37
CA ASP A 115 -9.75 -6.27 -13.89
C ASP A 115 -9.79 -5.18 -12.79
N PRO A 116 -9.06 -4.05 -12.93
CA PRO A 116 -9.05 -2.99 -11.92
C PRO A 116 -10.37 -2.23 -11.79
N SER A 117 -11.37 -2.49 -12.65
CA SER A 117 -12.73 -1.98 -12.49
C SER A 117 -13.61 -2.89 -11.62
N SER A 118 -13.21 -4.15 -11.41
CA SER A 118 -13.96 -5.15 -10.66
C SER A 118 -14.02 -4.85 -9.16
N GLY A 119 -15.17 -5.12 -8.55
CA GLY A 119 -15.32 -5.07 -7.09
C GLY A 119 -14.51 -6.16 -6.37
N ALA A 120 -14.09 -7.20 -7.09
CA ALA A 120 -13.25 -8.28 -6.60
C ALA A 120 -11.76 -8.10 -6.95
N PHE A 121 -11.37 -6.92 -7.45
CA PHE A 121 -9.97 -6.61 -7.73
C PHE A 121 -9.15 -6.60 -6.44
N ALA A 122 -7.99 -7.23 -6.48
CA ALA A 122 -6.90 -7.01 -5.53
C ALA A 122 -5.58 -7.10 -6.29
N TYR A 123 -4.67 -6.16 -6.06
CA TYR A 123 -3.40 -6.14 -6.76
C TYR A 123 -2.57 -7.37 -6.41
N SER A 124 -2.23 -8.17 -7.41
CA SER A 124 -1.49 -9.42 -7.22
C SER A 124 0.00 -9.22 -7.44
N VAL A 125 0.82 -9.82 -6.59
CA VAL A 125 2.26 -10.01 -6.81
C VAL A 125 2.66 -11.39 -6.32
N ALA A 126 3.41 -12.15 -7.11
CA ALA A 126 3.80 -13.53 -6.79
C ALA A 126 2.59 -14.43 -6.45
N GLY A 127 1.46 -14.23 -7.15
CA GLY A 127 0.19 -14.94 -6.89
C GLY A 127 -0.47 -14.59 -5.55
N HIS A 128 -0.03 -13.52 -4.87
CA HIS A 128 -0.54 -13.12 -3.57
C HIS A 128 -1.33 -11.79 -3.65
N PRO A 129 -2.52 -11.70 -3.04
CA PRO A 129 -3.38 -10.52 -3.13
C PRO A 129 -2.99 -9.44 -2.10
N PHE A 130 -2.76 -8.22 -2.58
CA PHE A 130 -2.39 -7.06 -1.78
C PHE A 130 -3.36 -5.89 -1.95
N PHE A 131 -3.69 -5.25 -0.83
CA PHE A 131 -4.18 -3.88 -0.79
C PHE A 131 -2.99 -2.94 -0.71
N VAL A 132 -2.83 -2.08 -1.71
CA VAL A 132 -1.72 -1.13 -1.80
C VAL A 132 -2.14 0.23 -1.21
N ILE A 133 -1.29 0.79 -0.35
CA ILE A 133 -1.46 2.13 0.20
C ILE A 133 -0.31 3.00 -0.28
N GLY A 134 -0.63 4.05 -1.05
CA GLY A 134 0.32 5.08 -1.48
C GLY A 134 0.31 6.30 -0.56
N LEU A 135 1.49 6.76 -0.16
CA LEU A 135 1.67 7.93 0.71
C LEU A 135 2.77 8.83 0.12
N HIS A 136 2.63 10.15 0.27
CA HIS A 136 3.60 11.13 -0.26
C HIS A 136 3.56 12.45 0.51
N GLU A 137 4.66 13.19 0.46
CA GLU A 137 4.95 14.37 1.33
C GLU A 137 3.85 15.46 1.32
N THR A 138 3.17 15.62 0.18
CA THR A 138 2.26 16.74 -0.09
C THR A 138 0.78 16.35 0.01
N HIS A 139 0.45 15.12 0.41
CA HIS A 139 -0.93 14.62 0.43
C HIS A 139 -1.86 15.57 1.22
N SER A 140 -3.10 15.74 0.79
CA SER A 140 -4.10 16.54 1.51
C SER A 140 -4.33 16.11 2.98
N ARG A 141 -4.03 14.85 3.33
CA ARG A 141 -4.19 14.29 4.68
C ARG A 141 -2.84 14.18 5.37
N VAL A 142 -2.71 14.78 6.55
CA VAL A 142 -1.45 14.85 7.32
C VAL A 142 -0.89 13.46 7.63
N GLY A 143 -1.76 12.51 7.98
CA GLY A 143 -1.33 11.14 8.26
C GLY A 143 -0.89 10.31 7.06
N ARG A 144 -0.88 10.93 5.87
CA ARG A 144 -0.39 10.35 4.64
C ARG A 144 0.84 11.07 4.08
N ARG A 145 1.55 11.84 4.91
CA ARG A 145 2.76 12.60 4.56
C ARG A 145 4.04 11.98 5.15
N PRO A 146 4.55 10.87 4.61
CA PRO A 146 5.91 10.43 4.89
C PRO A 146 6.93 11.44 4.33
N PRO A 147 8.21 11.33 4.72
CA PRO A 147 9.28 12.19 4.19
C PRO A 147 9.63 11.93 2.70
N PHE A 148 9.15 10.82 2.13
CA PHE A 148 9.38 10.42 0.74
C PHE A 148 8.21 9.56 0.23
N PRO A 149 8.04 9.39 -1.10
CA PRO A 149 7.02 8.53 -1.67
C PRO A 149 7.13 7.13 -1.08
N MET A 150 5.98 6.55 -0.76
CA MET A 150 5.92 5.27 -0.07
C MET A 150 4.73 4.44 -0.57
N LEU A 151 4.97 3.16 -0.83
CA LEU A 151 3.94 2.16 -1.08
C LEU A 151 3.98 1.11 0.05
N ALA A 152 2.85 0.85 0.69
CA ALA A 152 2.69 -0.24 1.64
C ALA A 152 1.77 -1.31 1.07
N PHE A 153 2.29 -2.52 0.91
CA PHE A 153 1.58 -3.70 0.43
C PHE A 153 1.08 -4.49 1.64
N ASN A 154 -0.24 -4.56 1.78
CA ASN A 154 -0.91 -5.23 2.89
C ASN A 154 -1.69 -6.42 2.36
N SER A 155 -1.40 -7.62 2.84
CA SER A 155 -2.06 -8.84 2.38
C SER A 155 -3.59 -8.77 2.60
N HIS A 156 -4.37 -9.24 1.65
CA HIS A 156 -5.81 -9.41 1.88
C HIS A 156 -6.11 -10.54 2.87
N HIS A 157 -5.31 -11.61 2.89
CA HIS A 157 -5.49 -12.73 3.82
C HIS A 157 -5.41 -12.31 5.30
N GLN A 158 -4.64 -11.26 5.65
CA GLN A 158 -4.67 -10.71 7.02
C GLN A 158 -5.98 -9.96 7.31
N PHE A 159 -6.54 -9.23 6.33
CA PHE A 159 -7.82 -8.54 6.52
C PHE A 159 -8.97 -9.52 6.66
N ASP A 160 -8.96 -10.61 5.89
CA ASP A 160 -9.98 -11.65 6.00
C ASP A 160 -9.98 -12.31 7.37
N ARG A 161 -8.80 -12.57 7.94
CA ARG A 161 -8.68 -13.08 9.32
C ARG A 161 -9.18 -12.09 10.36
N ILE A 162 -8.87 -10.80 10.21
CA ILE A 162 -9.36 -9.75 11.12
C ILE A 162 -10.89 -9.65 11.06
N LYS A 163 -11.47 -9.73 9.86
CA LYS A 163 -12.93 -9.74 9.65
C LYS A 163 -13.56 -11.00 10.24
N ALA A 164 -13.00 -12.18 9.96
CA ALA A 164 -13.48 -13.45 10.50
C ALA A 164 -13.44 -13.51 12.04
N ALA A 165 -12.47 -12.83 12.66
CA ALA A 165 -12.36 -12.69 14.11
C ALA A 165 -13.32 -11.63 14.71
N GLY A 166 -14.12 -10.93 13.90
CA GLY A 166 -15.02 -9.86 14.35
C GLY A 166 -14.28 -8.62 14.89
N LEU A 167 -13.00 -8.45 14.55
CA LEU A 167 -12.15 -7.36 15.08
C LEU A 167 -12.16 -6.12 14.18
N TRP A 168 -12.71 -6.22 12.98
CA TRP A 168 -12.69 -5.16 11.97
C TRP A 168 -13.38 -3.87 12.45
N ASP A 169 -14.62 -3.95 12.93
CA ASP A 169 -15.40 -2.76 13.31
C ASP A 169 -14.70 -1.95 14.40
N ARG A 170 -14.15 -2.64 15.40
CA ARG A 170 -13.40 -2.02 16.49
C ARG A 170 -12.10 -1.37 15.99
N LEU A 171 -11.42 -1.99 15.04
CA LEU A 171 -10.21 -1.42 14.43
C LEU A 171 -10.56 -0.18 13.60
N ALA A 172 -11.59 -0.26 12.77
CA ALA A 172 -12.08 0.83 11.93
C ALA A 172 -12.56 2.03 12.75
N GLU A 173 -13.31 1.80 13.84
CA GLU A 173 -13.75 2.85 14.76
C GLU A 173 -12.56 3.62 15.35
N LYS A 174 -11.54 2.89 15.83
CA LYS A 174 -10.34 3.51 16.40
C LYS A 174 -9.55 4.31 15.36
N ILE A 175 -9.40 3.79 14.13
CA ILE A 175 -8.73 4.51 13.04
C ILE A 175 -9.49 5.80 12.71
N ARG A 176 -10.82 5.74 12.59
CA ARG A 176 -11.68 6.91 12.32
C ARG A 176 -11.55 7.96 13.42
N LYS A 177 -11.51 7.53 14.69
CA LYS A 177 -11.29 8.44 15.82
C LYS A 177 -9.94 9.16 15.72
N GLN A 178 -8.86 8.43 15.41
CA GLN A 178 -7.54 9.04 15.23
C GLN A 178 -7.47 9.99 14.03
N ASP A 179 -8.15 9.68 12.92
CA ASP A 179 -8.27 10.60 11.78
C ASP A 179 -8.96 11.91 12.16
N ILE A 180 -10.04 11.85 12.94
CA ILE A 180 -10.76 13.04 13.43
C ILE A 180 -9.86 13.83 14.38
N GLU A 181 -9.18 13.17 15.32
CA GLU A 181 -8.26 13.82 16.26
C GLU A 181 -7.09 14.51 15.54
N LEU A 182 -6.55 13.88 14.49
CA LEU A 182 -5.40 14.39 13.76
C LEU A 182 -5.74 15.58 12.84
N GLN A 183 -6.88 15.54 12.16
CA GLN A 183 -7.16 16.47 11.05
C GLN A 183 -8.66 16.78 10.87
N GLY A 184 -9.47 16.59 11.91
CA GLY A 184 -10.83 17.08 12.04
C GLY A 184 -11.91 16.33 11.24
N SER A 185 -11.55 15.32 10.45
CA SER A 185 -12.51 14.54 9.66
C SER A 185 -11.99 13.15 9.29
N ILE A 186 -12.91 12.20 9.10
CA ILE A 186 -12.61 10.86 8.60
C ILE A 186 -12.01 10.94 7.18
N ASN A 187 -10.99 10.14 6.89
CA ASN A 187 -10.48 9.96 5.53
C ASN A 187 -11.61 9.45 4.60
N PRO A 188 -11.96 10.15 3.50
CA PRO A 188 -13.03 9.74 2.60
C PRO A 188 -12.83 8.35 2.00
N ASN A 189 -11.58 7.90 1.84
CA ASN A 189 -11.26 6.55 1.39
C ASN A 189 -11.67 5.44 2.38
N LEU A 190 -12.04 5.80 3.62
CA LEU A 190 -12.56 4.88 4.65
C LEU A 190 -14.09 4.86 4.74
N LEU A 191 -14.79 5.67 3.94
CA LEU A 191 -16.25 5.77 3.95
C LEU A 191 -16.90 4.82 2.93
N GLU A 192 -16.24 4.54 1.81
CA GLU A 192 -16.76 3.69 0.73
C GLU A 192 -15.99 2.37 0.66
N TYR A 193 -16.40 1.37 1.46
CA TYR A 193 -15.65 0.12 1.56
C TYR A 193 -16.04 -0.97 0.55
N GLU A 194 -17.24 -0.92 -0.05
CA GLU A 194 -17.85 -2.18 -0.55
C GLU A 194 -18.48 -2.13 -1.95
N LYS A 195 -18.59 -0.97 -2.60
CA LYS A 195 -19.29 -0.88 -3.91
C LYS A 195 -18.40 -0.71 -5.13
N LEU A 196 -17.17 -0.22 -4.93
CA LEU A 196 -16.26 0.14 -6.02
C LEU A 196 -14.92 -0.57 -5.84
N SER A 197 -14.23 -0.81 -6.96
CA SER A 197 -12.89 -1.39 -6.98
C SER A 197 -11.94 -0.70 -5.99
N GLU A 198 -11.09 -1.49 -5.36
CA GLU A 198 -10.05 -0.96 -4.47
C GLU A 198 -8.95 -0.18 -5.16
N ALA A 199 -8.76 -0.36 -6.46
CA ALA A 199 -7.80 0.42 -7.25
C ALA A 199 -7.99 1.93 -7.02
N ARG A 200 -9.24 2.40 -6.90
CA ARG A 200 -9.58 3.82 -6.67
C ARG A 200 -8.95 4.41 -5.40
N ARG A 201 -8.57 3.56 -4.43
CA ARG A 201 -8.12 3.95 -3.09
C ARG A 201 -6.60 3.98 -2.95
N TYR A 202 -5.86 3.36 -3.88
CA TYR A 202 -4.42 3.13 -3.69
C TYR A 202 -3.63 4.43 -3.53
N SER A 203 -3.89 5.46 -4.35
CA SER A 203 -3.22 6.76 -4.23
C SER A 203 -3.68 7.60 -3.03
N GLY A 204 -4.84 7.30 -2.44
CA GLY A 204 -5.44 8.09 -1.36
C GLY A 204 -6.10 9.40 -1.80
N ARG A 205 -5.95 9.79 -3.06
CA ARG A 205 -6.62 10.95 -3.66
C ARG A 205 -8.09 10.60 -4.00
N PRO A 206 -9.08 11.41 -3.60
CA PRO A 206 -10.48 11.23 -4.03
C PRO A 206 -10.63 11.19 -5.56
N LYS A 207 -11.54 10.34 -6.06
CA LYS A 207 -11.76 10.14 -7.49
C LYS A 207 -13.12 10.66 -7.95
N PRO A 208 -13.21 11.30 -9.14
CA PRO A 208 -14.51 11.55 -9.75
C PRO A 208 -15.16 10.22 -10.17
N ALA A 209 -16.49 10.23 -10.36
CA ALA A 209 -17.26 9.02 -10.64
C ALA A 209 -16.81 8.29 -11.92
N ASP A 210 -16.38 9.04 -12.93
CA ASP A 210 -15.91 8.58 -14.24
C ASP A 210 -14.42 8.17 -14.27
N TRP A 211 -13.73 8.19 -13.13
CA TRP A 211 -12.32 7.78 -13.07
C TRP A 211 -12.15 6.30 -13.46
N ALA A 212 -11.22 6.06 -14.39
CA ALA A 212 -10.77 4.74 -14.79
C ALA A 212 -9.33 4.51 -14.34
N CYS A 213 -9.04 3.30 -13.88
CA CYS A 213 -7.69 2.90 -13.51
C CYS A 213 -6.84 2.73 -14.80
N PRO A 214 -5.62 3.30 -14.87
CA PRO A 214 -4.74 3.15 -16.03
C PRO A 214 -3.98 1.81 -16.08
N PHE A 215 -4.11 0.98 -15.03
CA PHE A 215 -3.49 -0.33 -14.96
C PHE A 215 -4.12 -1.31 -15.96
N SER A 216 -3.28 -2.17 -16.55
CA SER A 216 -3.71 -3.24 -17.44
C SER A 216 -2.97 -4.53 -17.07
N ALA A 217 -3.70 -5.48 -16.51
CA ALA A 217 -3.15 -6.77 -16.14
C ALA A 217 -2.71 -7.56 -17.39
N ARG A 218 -1.48 -8.09 -17.34
CA ARG A 218 -1.02 -9.20 -18.18
C ARG A 218 -1.43 -10.51 -17.49
N VAL A 219 -2.35 -11.27 -18.07
CA VAL A 219 -2.87 -12.55 -17.56
C VAL A 219 -2.83 -13.61 -18.64
#